data_AF-A0A1Q6K3J1-F1
#
_entry.id   AF-A0A1Q6K3J1-F1
#
_cell.length_a   1.000
_cell.length_b   1.000
_cell.length_c   1.000
_cell.angle_alpha   90.00
_cell.angle_beta   90.00
_cell.angle_gamma   90.00
#
_symmetry.space_group_name_H-M   'P 1'
#
loop_
_entity.id
_entity.type
_entity.pdbx_description
1 polymer ?
#
loop_
_entity_poly.entity_id
_entity_poly.type
_entity_poly.pdbx_seq_one_letter_code
_entity_poly.pdbx_strand_id
1 'polypeptide(L)' 'MQLKCNKCGASKRSLFVETQGNRRGLYCGECGKWQKWITKRELQIAKFQGIKIINNKES' A
#
# COMPACT_ATOMS: atom_id res chain seq x y z
N MET A 1 0.67 16.30 -0.74
CA MET A 1 0.33 14.89 -0.39
C MET A 1 1.44 14.27 0.46
N GLN A 2 1.26 14.16 1.78
CA GLN A 2 2.18 13.41 2.64
C GLN A 2 1.64 11.98 2.82
N LEU A 3 2.18 11.02 2.08
CA LEU A 3 1.96 9.59 2.28
C LEU A 3 2.82 9.15 3.48
N LYS A 4 2.37 9.56 4.67
CA LYS A 4 2.99 9.25 5.95
C LYS A 4 2.03 8.38 6.75
N CYS A 5 2.57 7.38 7.42
CA CYS A 5 1.81 6.59 8.38
C CYS A 5 1.42 7.46 9.57
N ASN A 6 0.12 7.63 9.82
CA ASN A 6 -0.35 8.46 10.94
C ASN A 6 0.02 7.86 12.32
N LYS A 7 0.26 6.54 12.38
CA LYS A 7 0.59 5.83 13.62
C LYS A 7 2.10 5.80 13.93
N CYS A 8 2.94 5.88 12.89
CA CYS A 8 4.35 5.54 12.98
C CYS A 8 5.28 6.60 12.39
N GLY A 9 4.75 7.64 11.74
CA GLY A 9 5.57 8.66 11.08
C GLY A 9 6.34 8.14 9.86
N ALA A 10 6.27 6.83 9.57
CA ALA A 10 6.97 6.14 8.50
C ALA A 10 6.78 6.84 7.16
N SER A 11 7.91 7.07 6.50
CA SER A 11 7.98 7.67 5.16
C SER A 11 7.48 6.68 4.11
N LYS A 12 7.05 7.19 2.94
CA LYS A 12 6.52 6.45 1.78
C LYS A 12 7.18 5.09 1.48
N ARG A 13 8.48 4.96 1.74
CA ARG A 13 9.29 3.76 1.47
C ARG A 13 8.84 2.51 2.21
N SER A 14 8.15 2.68 3.33
CA SER A 14 7.64 1.57 4.11
C SER A 14 6.16 1.30 3.86
N LEU A 15 5.56 1.80 2.77
CA LEU A 15 4.20 1.43 2.38
C LEU A 15 4.27 0.28 1.38
N PHE A 16 3.26 -0.59 1.42
CA PHE A 16 3.05 -1.62 0.43
C PHE A 16 1.57 -1.74 0.09
N VAL A 17 1.27 -2.15 -1.13
CA VAL A 17 -0.09 -2.45 -1.55
C VAL A 17 -0.27 -3.94 -1.50
N GLU A 18 -1.29 -4.40 -0.81
CA GLU A 18 -1.72 -5.78 -0.89
C GLU A 18 -2.97 -5.87 -1.75
N THR A 19 -2.98 -6.82 -2.67
CA THR A 19 -4.12 -7.10 -3.52
C THR A 19 -4.66 -8.49 -3.20
N GLN A 20 -5.94 -8.54 -2.87
CA GLN A 20 -6.71 -9.75 -2.63
C GLN A 20 -7.87 -9.79 -3.63
N GLY A 21 -7.74 -10.64 -4.65
CA GLY A 21 -8.68 -10.71 -5.76
C GLY A 21 -8.84 -9.35 -6.46
N ASN A 22 -10.03 -8.75 -6.34
CA ASN A 22 -10.34 -7.44 -6.94
C ASN A 22 -10.06 -6.25 -6.00
N ARG A 23 -9.86 -6.48 -4.70
CA ARG A 23 -9.63 -5.43 -3.71
C ARG A 23 -8.15 -5.18 -3.51
N ARG A 24 -7.79 -3.91 -3.26
CA ARG A 24 -6.39 -3.46 -3.19
C ARG A 24 -6.24 -2.49 -2.03
N GLY A 25 -5.64 -2.96 -0.94
CA GLY A 25 -5.42 -2.18 0.27
C GLY A 25 -4.01 -1.61 0.29
N LEU A 26 -3.88 -0.36 0.73
CA LEU A 26 -2.60 0.22 1.08
C LEU A 26 -2.33 -0.05 2.56
N TYR A 27 -1.18 -0.65 2.84
CA TYR A 27 -0.72 -1.02 4.16
C TYR A 27 0.63 -0.38 4.47
N CYS A 28 0.93 -0.24 5.75
CA CYS A 28 2.24 0.18 6.22
C CYS A 28 3.06 -1.03 6.66
N GLY A 29 4.23 -1.22 6.05
CA GLY A 29 5.23 -2.23 6.36
C GLY A 29 5.93 -2.06 7.71
N GLU A 30 5.93 -0.86 8.31
CA GLU A 30 6.52 -0.70 9.66
C GLU A 30 5.52 -1.01 10.76
N CYS A 31 4.27 -0.55 10.65
CA CYS A 31 3.27 -0.75 11.71
C CYS A 31 2.23 -1.82 11.40
N GLY A 32 2.26 -2.43 10.20
CA GLY A 32 1.29 -3.42 9.75
C GLY A 32 -0.14 -2.87 9.56
N LYS A 33 -0.36 -1.56 9.72
CA LYS A 33 -1.71 -1.00 9.73
C LYS A 33 -2.23 -0.79 8.31
N TRP A 34 -3.47 -1.23 8.08
CA TRP A 34 -4.25 -0.87 6.91
C TRP A 34 -4.58 0.62 6.93
N GLN A 35 -4.31 1.30 5.82
CA GLN A 35 -4.55 2.74 5.69
C GLN A 35 -5.83 3.03 4.91
N LYS A 36 -5.97 2.47 3.70
CA LYS A 36 -7.16 2.65 2.86
C LYS A 36 -7.21 1.65 1.71
N TRP A 37 -8.39 1.48 1.13
CA TRP A 37 -8.53 0.90 -0.20
C TRP A 37 -8.05 1.90 -1.26
N ILE A 38 -7.36 1.39 -2.29
CA ILE A 38 -6.84 2.21 -3.39
C ILE A 38 -7.38 1.74 -4.74
N THR A 39 -7.61 2.69 -5.64
CA THR A 39 -8.12 2.42 -6.99
C THR A 39 -7.01 2.02 -7.95
N LYS A 40 -7.38 1.65 -9.19
CA LYS A 40 -6.42 1.29 -10.25
C LYS A 40 -5.44 2.42 -10.58
N ARG A 41 -5.89 3.68 -10.47
CA ARG A 41 -5.05 4.87 -10.71
C ARG A 41 -4.00 5.04 -9.60
N GLU A 42 -4.43 4.96 -8.35
CA GLU A 42 -3.54 5.00 -7.18
C GLU A 42 -2.53 3.84 -7.19
N LEU A 43 -2.92 2.65 -7.64
CA LEU A 43 -2.02 1.51 -7.81
C LEU A 43 -0.91 1.81 -8.84
N GLN A 44 -1.25 2.45 -9.96
CA GLN A 44 -0.26 2.86 -10.97
C GLN A 44 0.71 3.89 -10.40
N ILE A 45 0.20 4.86 -9.62
CA ILE A 45 1.04 5.85 -8.92
C ILE A 45 1.96 5.15 -7.91
N ALA A 46 1.44 4.15 -7.18
CA ALA A 46 2.22 3.36 -6.24
C ALA A 46 3.35 2.58 -6.95
N LYS A 47 3.06 1.94 -8.10
CA LYS A 47 4.09 1.31 -8.96
C LYS A 47 5.16 2.30 -9.37
N PHE A 48 4.76 3.47 -9.86
CA PHE A 48 5.67 4.50 -10.32
C PHE A 48 6.55 5.05 -9.18
N GLN A 49 6.02 5.11 -7.96
CA GLN A 49 6.76 5.53 -6.77
C GLN A 49 7.64 4.42 -6.16
N GLY A 50 7.66 3.22 -6.74
CA GLY A 50 8.41 2.09 -6.21
C GLY A 50 7.83 1.46 -4.94
N ILE A 51 6.52 1.63 -4.70
CA ILE A 51 5.81 0.97 -3.61
C ILE A 51 5.69 -0.52 -3.91
N LYS A 52 5.98 -1.37 -2.93
CA LYS A 52 5.94 -2.83 -3.06
C LYS A 52 4.49 -3.29 -3.21
N ILE A 53 4.21 -4.18 -4.17
CA ILE A 53 2.86 -4.73 -4.40
C ILE A 53 2.89 -6.22 -4.14
N ILE A 54 2.05 -6.67 -3.21
CA ILE A 54 1.91 -8.05 -2.79
C ILE A 54 0.59 -8.56 -3.37
N ASN A 55 0.65 -9.66 -4.12
CA ASN A 55 -0.52 -10.36 -4.61
C ASN A 55 -0.67 -11.62 -3.76
N ASN A 56 -1.64 -11.63 -2.84
CA ASN A 56 -1.95 -12.85 -2.11
C ASN A 56 -2.92 -13.66 -2.97
N LYS A 57 -2.38 -14.34 -3.99
CA LYS A 57 -3.09 -15.41 -4.70
C LYS A 57 -2.75 -16.70 -3.93
N GLU A 58 -3.56 -16.99 -2.92
CA GLU A 58 -3.62 -18.35 -2.40
C GLU A 58 -4.39 -19.17 -3.46
N SER A 59 -3.71 -20.14 -4.07
CA SER A 59 -4.29 -21.17 -4.93
C SER A 59 -3.72 -22.51 -4.54
#